data_AF-S8EGV4-F1
#
_entry.id   AF-S8EGV4-F1
#
_cell.length_a   1.000
_cell.length_b   1.000
_cell.length_c   1.000
_cell.angle_alpha   90.00
_cell.angle_beta   90.00
_cell.angle_gamma   90.00
#
_symmetry.space_group_name_H-M   'P 1'
#
loop_
_entity.id
_entity.type
_entity.pdbx_description
1 polymer ?
#
loop_
_entity_poly.entity_id
_entity_poly.type
_entity_poly.pdbx_seq_one_letter_code
_entity_poly.pdbx_strand_id
1 'polypeptide(L)'
;FPAVLVLHFAGPYVDIAVAIFGDKLNVEHLTSFSVHAHPTNIVVRETGARALEPSSLYETLVLATAKPLSCAVVGLDMEGNRHELEYLEALEDTRVFRARTKMDRKPLVVKFSVRYCKEAHLAAFESGFAPKLYAVEHDWAMIVMEDKSADYTNLWDAEYMKGGKRRVLALEDVRAKVRDGLRSLHERGSVHGDVRDVNVRVRNATVAETEPAVVLVNWDRAGEKSFARYPWRMNCVHVKRPEDARPGEAIKEEHDMWMADRI
;
A
#
# COMPACT_ATOMS: atom_id res chain seq x y z
N PHE A 1 38.94 17.20 6.95
CA PHE A 1 37.91 17.09 5.89
C PHE A 1 37.26 15.72 6.02
N PRO A 2 35.94 15.59 6.26
CA PRO A 2 35.28 14.29 6.29
C PRO A 2 35.06 13.77 4.87
N ALA A 3 35.34 12.49 4.64
CA ALA A 3 35.06 11.78 3.40
C ALA A 3 34.08 10.63 3.69
N VAL A 4 32.99 10.56 2.92
CA VAL A 4 32.09 9.39 2.96
C VAL A 4 32.64 8.36 1.99
N LEU A 5 32.92 7.16 2.50
CA LEU A 5 33.40 6.03 1.75
C LEU A 5 32.24 5.08 1.50
N VAL A 6 31.85 4.91 0.23
CA VAL A 6 30.96 3.83 -0.19
C VAL A 6 31.86 2.68 -0.63
N LEU A 7 31.83 1.59 0.13
CA LEU A 7 32.68 0.44 -0.06
C LEU A 7 31.84 -0.71 -0.64
N HIS A 8 32.26 -1.23 -1.79
CA HIS A 8 31.66 -2.40 -2.43
C HIS A 8 32.73 -3.46 -2.61
N PHE A 9 32.85 -4.35 -1.63
CA PHE A 9 33.77 -5.48 -1.67
C PHE A 9 33.08 -6.62 -2.41
N ALA A 10 33.38 -6.80 -3.69
CA ALA A 10 32.95 -7.90 -4.58
C ALA A 10 32.10 -8.99 -3.89
N GLY A 11 30.80 -8.71 -3.73
CA GLY A 11 29.89 -9.46 -2.88
C GLY A 11 28.53 -8.78 -2.77
N PRO A 12 27.51 -9.42 -2.14
CA PRO A 12 26.14 -8.91 -2.14
C PRO A 12 25.90 -7.76 -1.16
N TYR A 13 26.94 -7.07 -0.67
CA TYR A 13 26.82 -6.06 0.39
C TYR A 13 27.45 -4.73 -0.03
N VAL A 14 26.82 -3.64 0.41
CA VAL A 14 27.38 -2.29 0.38
C VAL A 14 27.61 -1.85 1.82
N ASP A 15 28.80 -1.34 2.08
CA ASP A 15 29.21 -0.77 3.35
C ASP A 15 29.38 0.75 3.19
N ILE A 16 28.88 1.51 4.17
CA ILE A 16 29.10 2.95 4.25
C ILE A 16 29.96 3.21 5.47
N ALA A 17 31.08 3.91 5.26
CA ALA A 17 31.98 4.35 6.31
C ALA A 17 32.27 5.84 6.17
N VAL A 18 32.67 6.49 7.26
CA VAL A 18 33.14 7.88 7.26
C VAL A 18 34.59 7.90 7.69
N ALA A 19 35.41 8.56 6.88
CA ALA A 19 36.81 8.81 7.19
C ALA A 19 36.99 10.29 7.53
N ILE A 20 37.67 10.57 8.64
CA ILE A 20 38.06 11.93 9.02
C ILE A 20 39.58 11.96 9.12
N PHE A 21 40.18 12.91 8.40
CA PHE A 21 41.61 13.18 8.51
C PHE A 21 41.85 14.35 9.49
N GLY A 22 42.35 14.02 10.69
CA GLY A 22 42.92 14.95 11.67
C GLY A 22 44.42 14.68 11.83
N ASP A 23 44.95 14.66 13.05
CA ASP A 23 46.36 14.28 13.31
C ASP A 23 46.67 12.81 12.93
N LYS A 24 45.62 11.97 12.87
CA LYS A 24 45.65 10.60 12.36
C LYS A 24 44.40 10.36 11.51
N LEU A 25 44.49 9.45 10.55
CA LEU A 25 43.34 8.96 9.80
C LEU A 25 42.46 8.13 10.74
N ASN A 26 41.19 8.51 10.88
CA ASN A 26 40.18 7.72 11.57
C ASN A 26 39.09 7.31 10.57
N VAL A 27 38.71 6.04 10.55
CA VAL A 27 37.67 5.49 9.69
C VAL A 27 36.69 4.73 10.56
N GLU A 28 35.42 5.13 10.51
CA GLU A 28 34.33 4.49 11.23
C GLU A 28 33.33 3.90 10.24
N HIS A 29 32.98 2.63 10.43
CA HIS A 29 31.91 1.97 9.67
C HIS A 29 30.55 2.39 10.25
N LEU A 30 29.66 2.88 9.40
CA LEU A 30 28.34 3.37 9.82
C LEU A 30 27.25 2.32 9.62
N THR A 31 27.22 1.66 8.47
CA THR A 31 26.17 0.67 8.16
C THR A 31 26.59 -0.25 7.02
N SER A 32 25.98 -1.44 6.99
CA SER A 32 26.05 -2.37 5.87
C SER A 32 24.64 -2.78 5.45
N PHE A 33 24.43 -3.07 4.17
CA PHE A 33 23.18 -3.64 3.68
C PHE A 33 23.40 -4.49 2.44
N SER A 34 22.56 -5.51 2.25
CA SER A 34 22.67 -6.37 1.07
C SER A 34 22.02 -5.75 -0.15
N VAL A 35 22.76 -5.68 -1.26
CA VAL A 35 22.27 -5.27 -2.60
C VAL A 35 21.58 -6.39 -3.37
N HIS A 36 21.77 -7.66 -2.97
CA HIS A 36 21.10 -8.82 -3.56
C HIS A 36 19.97 -9.38 -2.70
N ALA A 37 19.39 -8.53 -1.84
CA ALA A 37 18.20 -8.90 -1.10
C ALA A 37 17.06 -9.21 -2.07
N HIS A 38 16.45 -10.38 -1.91
CA HIS A 38 15.20 -10.69 -2.58
C HIS A 38 14.20 -9.54 -2.33
N PRO A 39 13.37 -9.09 -3.30
CA PRO A 39 12.55 -7.89 -3.14
C PRO A 39 11.59 -7.88 -1.95
N THR A 40 11.39 -9.06 -1.35
CA THR A 40 10.52 -9.34 -0.20
C THR A 40 11.22 -9.16 1.14
N ASN A 41 12.55 -9.08 1.17
CA ASN A 41 13.28 -8.79 2.39
C ASN A 41 13.25 -7.28 2.65
N ILE A 42 12.13 -6.83 3.22
CA ILE A 42 11.84 -5.40 3.44
C ILE A 42 12.87 -4.78 4.38
N VAL A 43 13.27 -5.49 5.44
CA VAL A 43 14.22 -4.99 6.44
C VAL A 43 15.52 -4.56 5.76
N VAL A 44 16.05 -5.39 4.86
CA VAL A 44 17.26 -5.06 4.12
C VAL A 44 17.02 -3.92 3.12
N ARG A 45 15.87 -3.92 2.43
CA ARG A 45 15.54 -2.86 1.47
C ARG A 45 15.36 -1.49 2.12
N GLU A 46 14.72 -1.43 3.28
CA GLU A 46 14.55 -0.19 4.05
C GLU A 46 15.85 0.25 4.70
N THR A 47 16.68 -0.69 5.16
CA THR A 47 18.01 -0.36 5.66
C THR A 47 18.89 0.24 4.56
N GLY A 48 18.90 -0.37 3.37
CA GLY A 48 19.60 0.21 2.21
C GLY A 48 19.00 1.53 1.73
N ALA A 49 17.67 1.68 1.72
CA ALA A 49 17.03 2.94 1.34
C ALA A 49 17.38 4.08 2.32
N ARG A 50 17.33 3.81 3.63
CA ARG A 50 17.76 4.78 4.67
C ARG A 50 19.22 5.17 4.53
N ALA A 51 20.09 4.18 4.24
CA ALA A 51 21.52 4.40 4.11
C ALA A 51 21.90 5.25 2.89
N LEU A 52 21.08 5.24 1.84
CA LEU A 52 21.39 5.86 0.54
C LEU A 52 20.59 7.14 0.24
N GLU A 53 19.69 7.55 1.14
CA GLU A 53 18.83 8.74 0.99
C GLU A 53 19.57 10.04 0.56
N PRO A 54 20.86 10.25 0.89
CA PRO A 54 21.61 11.41 0.38
C PRO A 54 22.17 11.29 -1.06
N SER A 55 22.00 10.18 -1.79
CA SER A 55 22.73 9.95 -3.04
C SER A 55 21.90 9.35 -4.18
N SER A 56 22.06 9.91 -5.38
CA SER A 56 21.44 9.49 -6.65
C SER A 56 21.90 8.12 -7.17
N LEU A 57 22.49 7.26 -6.34
CA LEU A 57 23.20 6.04 -6.73
C LEU A 57 22.30 4.80 -6.88
N TYR A 58 21.02 4.88 -6.48
CA TYR A 58 20.16 3.68 -6.41
C TYR A 58 19.44 3.32 -7.72
N GLU A 59 19.34 4.22 -8.69
CA GLU A 59 18.61 3.96 -9.94
C GLU A 59 19.23 2.85 -10.80
N THR A 60 20.48 2.47 -10.53
CA THR A 60 21.23 1.49 -11.34
C THR A 60 21.08 0.02 -10.88
N LEU A 61 20.39 -0.27 -9.78
CA LEU A 61 20.52 -1.58 -9.08
C LEU A 61 19.30 -2.52 -9.11
N VAL A 62 18.35 -2.37 -10.04
CA VAL A 62 17.19 -3.28 -10.13
C VAL A 62 17.31 -4.22 -11.34
N LEU A 63 17.73 -5.46 -11.10
CA LEU A 63 17.61 -6.56 -12.07
C LEU A 63 16.56 -7.60 -11.63
N ALA A 64 15.62 -7.81 -12.54
CA ALA A 64 14.72 -8.93 -12.78
C ALA A 64 14.43 -9.90 -11.62
N THR A 65 13.15 -9.94 -11.20
CA THR A 65 12.63 -11.03 -10.37
C THR A 65 11.71 -11.94 -11.14
N ALA A 66 11.95 -13.24 -10.93
CA ALA A 66 11.30 -14.36 -11.58
C ALA A 66 9.77 -14.40 -11.36
N LYS A 67 9.08 -15.03 -12.32
CA LYS A 67 7.64 -15.29 -12.33
C LYS A 67 7.23 -16.13 -11.10
N PRO A 68 6.07 -15.90 -10.46
CA PRO A 68 5.59 -16.78 -9.41
C PRO A 68 5.18 -18.13 -10.00
N LEU A 69 5.56 -19.22 -9.31
CA LEU A 69 5.08 -20.57 -9.57
C LEU A 69 3.57 -20.65 -9.36
N SER A 70 2.90 -21.44 -10.21
CA SER A 70 1.52 -21.87 -10.03
C SER A 70 1.40 -22.75 -8.79
N CYS A 71 1.07 -22.16 -7.64
CA CYS A 71 0.47 -22.90 -6.54
C CYS A 71 -1.03 -22.63 -6.59
N ALA A 72 -1.85 -23.68 -6.52
CA ALA A 72 -3.25 -23.52 -6.16
C ALA A 72 -3.26 -22.94 -4.74
N VAL A 73 -3.39 -21.62 -4.63
CA VAL A 73 -3.35 -20.97 -3.33
C VAL A 73 -4.71 -21.23 -2.66
N VAL A 74 -4.66 -22.05 -1.63
CA VAL A 74 -5.79 -22.28 -0.72
C VAL A 74 -5.81 -21.09 0.23
N GLY A 75 -6.90 -20.32 0.26
CA GLY A 75 -7.06 -19.26 1.24
C GLY A 75 -7.72 -19.80 2.50
N LEU A 76 -7.10 -19.61 3.66
CA LEU A 76 -7.72 -19.77 4.96
C LEU A 76 -8.56 -18.53 5.26
N ASP A 77 -9.85 -18.70 5.54
CA ASP A 77 -10.65 -17.59 6.07
C ASP A 77 -10.22 -17.22 7.50
N MET A 78 -10.83 -16.16 8.05
CA MET A 78 -10.57 -15.72 9.43
C MET A 78 -10.88 -16.78 10.51
N GLU A 79 -11.67 -17.80 10.19
CA GLU A 79 -12.02 -18.92 11.09
C GLU A 79 -11.06 -20.12 10.91
N GLY A 80 -10.13 -20.04 9.95
CA GLY A 80 -9.18 -21.10 9.63
C GLY A 80 -9.72 -22.16 8.66
N ASN A 81 -10.88 -21.94 8.04
CA ASN A 81 -11.41 -22.87 7.04
C ASN A 81 -10.69 -22.66 5.71
N ARG A 82 -10.39 -23.77 5.04
CA ARG A 82 -9.74 -23.76 3.72
C ARG A 82 -10.75 -23.55 2.60
N HIS A 83 -10.49 -22.56 1.76
CA HIS A 83 -11.24 -22.29 0.54
C HIS A 83 -10.37 -22.45 -0.69
N GLU A 84 -10.83 -23.25 -1.64
CA GLU A 84 -10.20 -23.32 -2.95
C GLU A 84 -10.61 -22.13 -3.81
N LEU A 85 -9.62 -21.43 -4.35
CA LEU A 85 -9.81 -20.25 -5.19
C LEU A 85 -9.57 -20.58 -6.66
N GLU A 86 -10.39 -20.00 -7.53
CA GLU A 86 -10.19 -19.94 -8.97
C GLU A 86 -9.86 -18.49 -9.35
N TYR A 87 -8.64 -18.26 -9.81
CA TYR A 87 -8.20 -16.95 -10.32
C TYR A 87 -8.73 -16.76 -11.75
N LEU A 88 -9.40 -15.64 -11.99
CA LEU A 88 -10.06 -15.35 -13.26
C LEU A 88 -9.19 -14.46 -14.14
N GLU A 89 -8.72 -13.34 -13.59
CA GLU A 89 -7.88 -12.39 -14.31
C GLU A 89 -7.03 -11.55 -13.34
N ALA A 90 -5.88 -11.09 -13.82
CA ALA A 90 -5.11 -10.05 -13.15
C ALA A 90 -5.76 -8.69 -13.45
N LEU A 91 -5.89 -7.86 -12.41
CA LEU A 91 -6.31 -6.47 -12.56
C LEU A 91 -5.06 -5.63 -12.88
N GLU A 92 -4.95 -5.18 -14.13
CA GLU A 92 -3.81 -4.40 -14.64
C GLU A 92 -2.46 -5.13 -14.49
N ASP A 93 -1.33 -4.43 -14.62
CA ASP A 93 0.02 -4.97 -14.34
C ASP A 93 0.32 -5.03 -12.82
N THR A 94 -0.71 -5.33 -12.01
CA THR A 94 -0.61 -5.31 -10.55
C THR A 94 -0.67 -6.72 -9.95
N ARG A 95 -0.42 -6.80 -8.64
CA ARG A 95 -0.52 -8.04 -7.86
C ARG A 95 -1.91 -8.23 -7.27
N VAL A 96 -2.93 -7.77 -7.99
CA VAL A 96 -4.33 -7.83 -7.62
C VAL A 96 -5.06 -8.64 -8.68
N PHE A 97 -5.89 -9.59 -8.24
CA PHE A 97 -6.55 -10.55 -9.11
C PHE A 97 -8.02 -10.61 -8.77
N ARG A 98 -8.87 -10.71 -9.79
CA ARG A 98 -10.23 -11.21 -9.60
C ARG A 98 -10.18 -12.72 -9.46
N ALA A 99 -10.90 -13.21 -8.47
CA ALA A 99 -11.03 -14.63 -8.21
C ALA A 99 -12.46 -14.95 -7.81
N ARG A 100 -12.74 -16.23 -7.63
CA ARG A 100 -13.94 -16.71 -6.95
C ARG A 100 -13.64 -17.97 -6.18
N THR A 101 -14.46 -18.27 -5.20
CA THR A 101 -14.45 -19.60 -4.59
C THR A 101 -14.89 -20.65 -5.60
N LYS A 102 -14.28 -21.85 -5.57
CA LYS A 102 -14.68 -22.93 -6.47
C LYS A 102 -16.07 -23.48 -6.16
N MET A 103 -16.41 -23.56 -4.87
CA MET A 103 -17.62 -24.22 -4.38
C MET A 103 -18.88 -23.36 -4.57
N ASP A 104 -18.93 -22.16 -3.99
CA ASP A 104 -20.09 -21.26 -4.02
C ASP A 104 -19.99 -20.15 -5.08
N ARG A 105 -18.90 -20.13 -5.87
CA ARG A 105 -18.70 -19.17 -6.97
C ARG A 105 -18.72 -17.71 -6.53
N LYS A 106 -18.47 -17.47 -5.24
CA LYS A 106 -18.49 -16.15 -4.63
C LYS A 106 -17.37 -15.29 -5.21
N PRO A 107 -17.68 -14.09 -5.73
CA PRO A 107 -16.68 -13.22 -6.33
C PRO A 107 -15.77 -12.59 -5.27
N LEU A 108 -14.47 -12.54 -5.56
CA LEU A 108 -13.41 -12.14 -4.64
C LEU A 108 -12.36 -11.29 -5.36
N VAL A 109 -11.69 -10.43 -4.60
CA VAL A 109 -10.42 -9.82 -4.98
C VAL A 109 -9.31 -10.42 -4.13
N VAL A 110 -8.27 -10.92 -4.78
CA VAL A 110 -7.07 -11.44 -4.12
C VAL A 110 -5.91 -10.50 -4.42
N LYS A 111 -5.32 -9.93 -3.39
CA LYS A 111 -4.14 -9.08 -3.48
C LYS A 111 -2.95 -9.73 -2.82
N PHE A 112 -1.78 -9.62 -3.44
CA PHE A 112 -0.51 -9.97 -2.81
C PHE A 112 0.27 -8.70 -2.50
N SER A 113 0.46 -8.43 -1.21
CA SER A 113 1.28 -7.31 -0.76
C SER A 113 2.35 -7.75 0.22
N VAL A 114 3.40 -6.95 0.33
CA VAL A 114 4.47 -7.17 1.32
C VAL A 114 4.12 -6.50 2.66
N ARG A 115 3.16 -5.57 2.64
CA ARG A 115 2.62 -4.89 3.82
C ARG A 115 1.12 -4.74 3.69
N TYR A 116 0.43 -4.98 4.79
CA TYR A 116 -1.01 -4.82 4.83
C TYR A 116 -1.44 -4.59 6.28
N CYS A 117 -2.19 -3.52 6.56
CA CYS A 117 -2.75 -3.31 7.88
C CYS A 117 -4.13 -3.96 7.97
N LYS A 118 -4.15 -5.19 8.49
CA LYS A 118 -5.38 -5.96 8.72
C LYS A 118 -6.30 -5.23 9.69
N GLU A 119 -5.73 -4.65 10.75
CA GLU A 119 -6.44 -4.00 11.84
C GLU A 119 -7.18 -2.76 11.35
N ALA A 120 -6.50 -1.88 10.59
CA ALA A 120 -7.13 -0.68 10.01
C ALA A 120 -8.24 -1.05 9.02
N HIS A 121 -8.04 -2.08 8.20
CA HIS A 121 -9.08 -2.54 7.28
C HIS A 121 -10.31 -3.06 8.02
N LEU A 122 -10.15 -3.91 9.04
CA LEU A 122 -11.27 -4.41 9.83
C LEU A 122 -12.02 -3.28 10.54
N ALA A 123 -11.28 -2.34 11.15
CA ALA A 123 -11.85 -1.15 11.78
C ALA A 123 -12.67 -0.30 10.80
N ALA A 124 -12.18 -0.14 9.57
CA ALA A 124 -12.90 0.58 8.52
C ALA A 124 -14.15 -0.18 8.04
N PHE A 125 -14.06 -1.51 7.87
CA PHE A 125 -15.19 -2.35 7.48
C PHE A 125 -16.34 -2.25 8.49
N GLU A 126 -16.05 -2.26 9.79
CA GLU A 126 -17.07 -2.10 10.85
C GLU A 126 -17.85 -0.77 10.75
N SER A 127 -17.23 0.27 10.19
CA SER A 127 -17.88 1.57 9.93
C SER A 127 -18.52 1.67 8.54
N GLY A 128 -18.49 0.60 7.74
CA GLY A 128 -18.94 0.59 6.35
C GLY A 128 -18.01 1.32 5.38
N PHE A 129 -16.79 1.63 5.78
CA PHE A 129 -15.83 2.42 4.99
C PHE A 129 -14.83 1.56 4.20
N ALA A 130 -14.94 0.24 4.26
CA ALA A 130 -14.12 -0.68 3.48
C ALA A 130 -14.92 -1.90 3.03
N PRO A 131 -14.49 -2.63 1.99
CA PRO A 131 -15.06 -3.93 1.63
C PRO A 131 -14.85 -4.98 2.74
N LYS A 132 -15.61 -6.07 2.70
CA LYS A 132 -15.39 -7.17 3.66
C LYS A 132 -14.05 -7.85 3.41
N LEU A 133 -13.23 -7.97 4.46
CA LEU A 133 -11.99 -8.74 4.47
C LEU A 133 -12.27 -10.18 4.91
N TYR A 134 -11.88 -11.16 4.09
CA TYR A 134 -12.07 -12.59 4.35
C TYR A 134 -10.84 -13.29 4.91
N ALA A 135 -9.64 -12.87 4.50
CA ALA A 135 -8.39 -13.52 4.90
C ALA A 135 -7.17 -12.60 4.76
N VAL A 136 -6.17 -12.84 5.62
CA VAL A 136 -4.80 -12.31 5.49
C VAL A 136 -3.81 -13.39 5.94
N GLU A 137 -3.06 -13.99 5.00
CA GLU A 137 -2.00 -14.98 5.29
C GLU A 137 -0.60 -14.36 5.17
N HIS A 138 0.43 -14.87 5.86
CA HIS A 138 1.73 -14.19 6.06
C HIS A 138 2.87 -14.68 5.13
N ASP A 139 4.07 -14.07 5.20
CA ASP A 139 5.26 -14.11 4.30
C ASP A 139 5.15 -13.23 3.04
N TRP A 140 4.03 -13.38 2.33
CA TRP A 140 3.42 -12.34 1.50
C TRP A 140 1.99 -12.26 1.95
N ALA A 141 1.53 -11.06 2.31
CA ALA A 141 0.14 -10.84 2.64
C ALA A 141 -0.72 -11.24 1.44
N MET A 142 -1.27 -12.46 1.46
CA MET A 142 -2.36 -12.84 0.58
C MET A 142 -3.62 -12.33 1.25
N ILE A 143 -4.19 -11.32 0.63
CA ILE A 143 -5.34 -10.60 1.15
C ILE A 143 -6.52 -10.99 0.28
N VAL A 144 -7.52 -11.65 0.88
CA VAL A 144 -8.75 -12.03 0.20
C VAL A 144 -9.86 -11.13 0.70
N MET A 145 -10.50 -10.38 -0.19
CA MET A 145 -11.57 -9.44 0.14
C MET A 145 -12.73 -9.54 -0.85
N GLU A 146 -13.85 -8.93 -0.49
CA GLU A 146 -15.05 -8.82 -1.31
C GLU A 146 -14.78 -8.07 -2.61
N ASP A 147 -15.26 -8.62 -3.73
CA ASP A 147 -15.25 -7.92 -5.01
C ASP A 147 -16.48 -7.01 -5.13
N LYS A 148 -16.25 -5.71 -4.93
CA LYS A 148 -17.26 -4.65 -5.10
C LYS A 148 -17.27 -4.06 -6.52
N SER A 149 -16.53 -4.60 -7.48
CA SER A 149 -16.32 -3.96 -8.80
C SER A 149 -17.54 -3.94 -9.73
N ALA A 150 -18.55 -4.80 -9.50
CA ALA A 150 -19.83 -4.73 -10.20
C ALA A 150 -20.69 -3.55 -9.68
N ASP A 151 -20.60 -3.28 -8.38
CA ASP A 151 -21.46 -2.38 -7.63
C ASP A 151 -20.84 -0.99 -7.44
N TYR A 152 -19.52 -0.87 -7.56
CA TYR A 152 -18.77 0.36 -7.32
C TYR A 152 -17.77 0.61 -8.46
N THR A 153 -17.56 1.89 -8.77
CA THR A 153 -16.54 2.36 -9.72
C THR A 153 -15.50 3.17 -8.93
N ASN A 154 -14.20 3.16 -9.31
CA ASN A 154 -13.26 4.10 -8.67
C ASN A 154 -13.61 5.54 -9.07
N LEU A 155 -13.26 6.51 -8.22
CA LEU A 155 -13.58 7.91 -8.46
C LEU A 155 -12.89 8.44 -9.72
N TRP A 156 -11.64 8.04 -9.95
CA TRP A 156 -10.87 8.45 -11.13
C TRP A 156 -11.57 8.11 -12.46
N ASP A 157 -12.03 6.87 -12.63
CA ASP A 157 -12.75 6.41 -13.82
C ASP A 157 -14.12 7.08 -13.95
N ALA A 158 -14.78 7.35 -12.82
CA ALA A 158 -16.06 8.03 -12.81
C ALA A 158 -15.96 9.49 -13.31
N GLU A 159 -14.86 10.17 -13.03
CA GLU A 159 -14.65 11.58 -13.39
C GLU A 159 -13.92 11.78 -14.73
N TYR A 160 -12.89 10.98 -15.01
CA TYR A 160 -11.91 11.30 -16.06
C TYR A 160 -11.97 10.41 -17.30
N MET A 161 -12.61 9.23 -17.25
CA MET A 161 -12.68 8.36 -18.42
C MET A 161 -13.80 8.78 -19.38
N LYS A 162 -13.43 9.06 -20.64
CA LYS A 162 -14.35 9.41 -21.76
C LYS A 162 -15.41 8.31 -21.93
N GLY A 163 -16.61 8.56 -21.39
CA GLY A 163 -17.69 7.57 -21.31
C GLY A 163 -18.41 7.54 -19.96
N GLY A 164 -17.94 8.31 -18.97
CA GLY A 164 -18.55 8.52 -17.65
C GLY A 164 -20.01 9.03 -17.71
N LYS A 165 -20.93 8.13 -18.06
CA LYS A 165 -22.39 8.28 -17.93
C LYS A 165 -22.93 7.56 -16.69
N ARG A 166 -22.06 7.06 -15.81
CA ARG A 166 -22.51 6.54 -14.51
C ARG A 166 -22.72 7.73 -13.59
N ARG A 167 -23.99 8.00 -13.29
CA ARG A 167 -24.40 9.01 -12.33
C ARG A 167 -23.84 8.60 -10.96
N VAL A 168 -22.71 9.19 -10.58
CA VAL A 168 -22.14 9.11 -9.24
C VAL A 168 -22.63 10.27 -8.39
N LEU A 169 -22.41 10.18 -7.08
CA LEU A 169 -22.64 11.27 -6.15
C LEU A 169 -21.85 12.51 -6.57
N ALA A 170 -22.31 13.70 -6.17
CA ALA A 170 -21.53 14.91 -6.40
C ALA A 170 -20.17 14.78 -5.69
N LEU A 171 -19.11 15.31 -6.29
CA LEU A 171 -17.75 15.19 -5.74
C LEU A 171 -17.66 15.69 -4.29
N GLU A 172 -18.39 16.75 -3.94
CA GLU A 172 -18.41 17.24 -2.56
C GLU A 172 -19.10 16.29 -1.58
N ASP A 173 -20.12 15.56 -2.02
CA ASP A 173 -20.73 14.51 -1.21
C ASP A 173 -19.75 13.34 -1.02
N VAL A 174 -19.00 12.97 -2.06
CA VAL A 174 -17.94 11.95 -1.98
C VAL A 174 -16.87 12.38 -0.98
N ARG A 175 -16.36 13.61 -1.08
CA ARG A 175 -15.37 14.17 -0.15
C ARG A 175 -15.89 14.19 1.28
N ALA A 176 -17.15 14.58 1.49
CA ALA A 176 -17.75 14.57 2.82
C ALA A 176 -17.80 13.15 3.40
N LYS A 177 -18.23 12.16 2.61
CA LYS A 177 -18.27 10.75 3.04
C LYS A 177 -16.88 10.17 3.30
N VAL A 178 -15.88 10.52 2.48
CA VAL A 178 -14.48 10.13 2.73
C VAL A 178 -13.97 10.74 4.03
N ARG A 179 -14.22 12.02 4.29
CA ARG A 179 -13.84 12.68 5.55
C ARG A 179 -14.48 12.04 6.77
N ASP A 180 -15.77 11.70 6.71
CA ASP A 180 -16.46 11.04 7.82
C ASP A 180 -15.93 9.62 8.08
N GLY A 181 -15.63 8.86 7.02
CA GLY A 181 -15.01 7.55 7.12
C GLY A 181 -13.59 7.62 7.70
N LEU A 182 -12.79 8.60 7.28
CA LEU A 182 -11.46 8.85 7.83
C LEU A 182 -11.51 9.27 9.30
N ARG A 183 -12.45 10.14 9.69
CA ARG A 183 -12.65 10.50 11.11
C ARG A 183 -12.93 9.26 11.95
N SER A 184 -13.81 8.37 11.47
CA SER A 184 -14.14 7.12 12.15
C SER A 184 -12.93 6.18 12.27
N LEU A 185 -12.09 6.12 11.22
CA LEU A 185 -10.83 5.37 11.24
C LEU A 185 -9.83 5.95 12.25
N HIS A 186 -9.72 7.28 12.27
CA HIS A 186 -8.85 8.03 13.17
C HIS A 186 -9.31 7.83 14.62
N GLU A 187 -10.59 7.93 14.94
CA GLU A 187 -11.11 7.67 16.29
C GLU A 187 -10.72 6.27 16.82
N ARG A 188 -10.54 5.29 15.91
CA ARG A 188 -10.08 3.92 16.21
C ARG A 188 -8.56 3.77 16.23
N GLY A 189 -7.81 4.87 16.24
CA GLY A 189 -6.35 4.86 16.41
C GLY A 189 -5.55 4.53 15.15
N SER A 190 -6.18 4.49 13.98
CA SER A 190 -5.52 4.15 12.70
C SER A 190 -5.47 5.32 11.73
N VAL A 191 -4.53 5.31 10.79
CA VAL A 191 -4.42 6.23 9.64
C VAL A 191 -4.30 5.42 8.35
N HIS A 192 -4.65 6.00 7.19
CA HIS A 192 -4.60 5.32 5.90
C HIS A 192 -3.31 5.59 5.10
N GLY A 193 -2.89 6.85 4.98
CA GLY A 193 -1.64 7.26 4.32
C GLY A 193 -1.61 7.18 2.79
N ASP A 194 -2.74 6.90 2.14
CA ASP A 194 -2.81 6.85 0.67
C ASP A 194 -4.21 7.14 0.13
N VAL A 195 -4.87 8.16 0.67
CA VAL A 195 -6.20 8.58 0.20
C VAL A 195 -6.07 9.22 -1.18
N ARG A 196 -6.66 8.59 -2.20
CA ARG A 196 -6.61 9.03 -3.60
C ARG A 196 -7.86 8.58 -4.33
N ASP A 197 -8.28 9.33 -5.34
CA ASP A 197 -9.34 9.00 -6.29
C ASP A 197 -9.34 7.53 -6.78
N VAL A 198 -8.18 6.97 -7.13
CA VAL A 198 -8.04 5.57 -7.57
C VAL A 198 -8.31 4.54 -6.46
N ASN A 199 -8.13 4.95 -5.20
CA ASN A 199 -8.38 4.12 -4.01
C ASN A 199 -9.80 4.34 -3.44
N VAL A 200 -10.53 5.36 -3.91
CA VAL A 200 -11.91 5.65 -3.51
C VAL A 200 -12.87 4.96 -4.47
N ARG A 201 -13.74 4.09 -3.95
CA ARG A 201 -14.78 3.41 -4.73
C ARG A 201 -16.14 4.04 -4.40
N VAL A 202 -16.82 4.54 -5.42
CA VAL A 202 -18.14 5.17 -5.32
C VAL A 202 -19.21 4.20 -5.81
N ARG A 203 -20.29 4.10 -5.03
CA ARG A 203 -21.43 3.23 -5.34
C ARG A 203 -22.08 3.64 -6.67
N ASN A 204 -22.32 2.67 -7.54
CA ASN A 204 -23.06 2.87 -8.79
C ASN A 204 -24.53 3.17 -8.50
N ALA A 205 -25.18 4.02 -9.31
CA ALA A 205 -26.59 4.39 -9.13
C ALA A 205 -27.60 3.21 -9.15
N THR A 206 -27.19 2.05 -9.66
CA THR A 206 -28.02 0.83 -9.73
C THR A 206 -28.06 0.05 -8.41
N VAL A 207 -27.21 0.40 -7.46
CA VAL A 207 -27.08 -0.31 -6.17
C VAL A 207 -27.95 0.39 -5.12
N ALA A 208 -28.56 -0.38 -4.23
CA ALA A 208 -29.48 0.10 -3.21
C ALA A 208 -28.86 1.20 -2.32
N GLU A 209 -29.68 2.19 -1.93
CA GLU A 209 -29.22 3.31 -1.10
C GLU A 209 -28.76 2.90 0.31
N THR A 210 -29.14 1.71 0.77
CA THR A 210 -28.75 1.12 2.05
C THR A 210 -27.28 0.70 2.11
N GLU A 211 -26.64 0.46 0.97
CA GLU A 211 -25.20 0.16 0.92
C GLU A 211 -24.37 1.42 1.22
N PRO A 212 -23.09 1.31 1.59
CA PRO A 212 -22.23 2.50 1.72
C PRO A 212 -22.15 3.31 0.43
N ALA A 213 -22.21 4.62 0.54
CA ALA A 213 -22.03 5.52 -0.61
C ALA A 213 -20.61 5.44 -1.19
N VAL A 214 -19.62 5.26 -0.32
CA VAL A 214 -18.20 5.23 -0.62
C VAL A 214 -17.54 4.15 0.23
N VAL A 215 -16.63 3.39 -0.38
CA VAL A 215 -15.70 2.51 0.33
C VAL A 215 -14.27 2.80 -0.11
N LEU A 216 -13.34 2.72 0.83
CA LEU A 216 -11.92 2.94 0.60
C LEU A 216 -11.19 1.59 0.48
N VAL A 217 -10.24 1.52 -0.44
CA VAL A 217 -9.40 0.32 -0.65
C VAL A 217 -7.91 0.67 -0.53
N ASN A 218 -7.07 -0.37 -0.58
CA ASN A 218 -5.61 -0.25 -0.58
C ASN A 218 -4.99 0.16 0.79
N TRP A 219 -5.19 -0.70 1.78
CA TRP A 219 -4.73 -0.57 3.17
C TRP A 219 -3.24 -0.91 3.42
N ASP A 220 -2.39 -0.85 2.39
CA ASP A 220 -0.98 -1.27 2.47
C ASP A 220 -0.10 -0.28 3.24
N ARG A 221 -0.51 1.00 3.24
CA ARG A 221 0.18 2.08 3.97
C ARG A 221 -0.51 2.45 5.27
N ALA A 222 -1.68 1.87 5.51
CA ALA A 222 -2.40 2.11 6.73
C ALA A 222 -1.61 1.55 7.93
N GLY A 223 -1.92 2.06 9.11
CA GLY A 223 -1.30 1.60 10.34
C GLY A 223 -1.81 2.37 11.54
N GLU A 224 -1.36 1.94 12.72
CA GLU A 224 -1.62 2.65 13.97
C GLU A 224 -0.93 4.02 13.95
N LYS A 225 -1.64 5.08 14.40
CA LYS A 225 -1.18 6.49 14.37
C LYS A 225 0.26 6.69 14.84
N SER A 226 0.65 6.01 15.93
CA SER A 226 1.97 6.18 16.57
C SER A 226 3.11 5.47 15.83
N PHE A 227 2.80 4.51 14.95
CA PHE A 227 3.79 3.64 14.31
C PHE A 227 3.77 3.71 12.78
N ALA A 228 2.67 4.15 12.19
CA ALA A 228 2.49 4.26 10.76
C ALA A 228 3.49 5.25 10.16
N ARG A 229 4.25 4.78 9.16
CA ARG A 229 5.27 5.58 8.47
C ARG A 229 5.15 5.45 6.97
N TYR A 230 5.44 6.53 6.27
CA TYR A 230 5.56 6.49 4.83
C TYR A 230 6.75 5.63 4.41
N PRO A 231 6.61 4.85 3.32
CA PRO A 231 7.73 4.08 2.80
C PRO A 231 8.84 5.02 2.33
N TRP A 232 10.09 4.60 2.51
CA TRP A 232 11.26 5.36 2.05
C TRP A 232 11.29 5.60 0.53
N ARG A 233 10.52 4.84 -0.25
CA ARG A 233 10.36 5.01 -1.71
C ARG A 233 8.98 5.55 -2.08
N MET A 234 8.47 6.47 -1.28
CA MET A 234 7.19 7.12 -1.56
C MET A 234 7.32 8.00 -2.80
N ASN A 235 6.42 7.82 -3.77
CA ASN A 235 6.30 8.72 -4.90
C ASN A 235 5.77 10.08 -4.42
N CYS A 236 6.65 11.09 -4.47
CA CYS A 236 6.34 12.48 -4.12
C CYS A 236 6.31 13.39 -5.37
N VAL A 237 6.49 12.84 -6.57
CA VAL A 237 6.60 13.59 -7.84
C VAL A 237 5.25 13.61 -8.57
N HIS A 238 4.65 12.44 -8.78
CA HIS A 238 3.41 12.32 -9.56
C HIS A 238 2.16 12.23 -8.67
N VAL A 239 2.35 11.97 -7.38
CA VAL A 239 1.28 11.90 -6.40
C VAL A 239 1.45 13.06 -5.43
N LYS A 240 0.53 14.04 -5.50
CA LYS A 240 0.52 15.17 -4.57
C LYS A 240 0.30 14.68 -3.14
N ARG A 241 1.07 15.22 -2.21
CA ARG A 241 1.01 14.92 -0.78
C ARG A 241 1.18 16.22 0.03
N PRO A 242 0.77 16.22 1.31
CA PRO A 242 1.14 17.28 2.24
C PRO A 242 2.66 17.49 2.25
N GLU A 243 3.11 18.72 2.50
CA GLU A 243 4.54 19.08 2.44
C GLU A 243 5.41 18.34 3.47
N ASP A 244 4.82 18.02 4.62
CA ASP A 244 5.46 17.28 5.71
C ASP A 244 5.27 15.76 5.60
N ALA A 245 4.50 15.27 4.62
CA ALA A 245 4.38 13.85 4.30
C ALA A 245 5.58 13.40 3.46
N ARG A 246 6.73 13.19 4.12
CA ARG A 246 8.01 12.81 3.49
C ARG A 246 8.33 11.32 3.68
N PRO A 247 9.22 10.74 2.85
CA PRO A 247 9.64 9.35 3.02
C PRO A 247 10.17 9.07 4.44
N GLY A 248 9.70 7.99 5.07
CA GLY A 248 10.10 7.60 6.43
C GLY A 248 9.42 8.35 7.58
N GLU A 249 8.75 9.46 7.29
CA GLU A 249 8.02 10.24 8.27
C GLU A 249 6.74 9.55 8.73
N ALA A 250 6.25 9.95 9.91
CA ALA A 250 5.00 9.46 10.45
C ALA A 250 3.82 9.86 9.55
N ILE A 251 2.89 8.92 9.37
CA ILE A 251 1.61 9.18 8.70
C ILE A 251 0.67 9.81 9.73
N LYS A 252 0.13 10.99 9.41
CA LYS A 252 -0.73 11.75 10.32
C LYS A 252 -2.18 11.80 9.83
N GLU A 253 -3.10 12.06 10.74
CA GLU A 253 -4.52 12.25 10.43
C GLU A 253 -4.73 13.44 9.48
N GLU A 254 -3.99 14.51 9.70
CA GLU A 254 -4.03 15.71 8.86
C GLU A 254 -3.59 15.39 7.43
N HIS A 255 -2.72 14.39 7.24
CA HIS A 255 -2.32 13.95 5.91
C HIS A 255 -3.48 13.31 5.16
N ASP A 256 -4.22 12.42 5.82
CA ASP A 256 -5.41 11.78 5.28
C ASP A 256 -6.49 12.80 4.92
N MET A 257 -6.76 13.76 5.83
CA MET A 257 -7.74 14.81 5.59
C MET A 257 -7.34 15.73 4.43
N TRP A 258 -6.07 16.15 4.38
CA TRP A 258 -5.57 16.98 3.29
C TRP A 258 -5.68 16.29 1.93
N MET A 259 -5.42 14.98 1.90
CA MET A 259 -5.57 14.15 0.70
C MET A 259 -7.05 14.00 0.31
N ALA A 260 -7.95 13.79 1.28
CA ALA A 260 -9.39 13.71 1.06
C ALA A 260 -9.98 15.00 0.45
N ASP A 261 -9.47 16.17 0.83
CA ASP A 261 -9.90 17.45 0.26
C ASP A 261 -9.45 17.66 -1.20
N ARG A 262 -8.58 16.78 -1.70
CA ARG A 262 -7.91 16.90 -3.01
C ARG A 262 -8.12 15.69 -3.91
N ILE A 263 -9.01 14.77 -3.53
CA ILE A 263 -9.57 13.79 -4.46
C ILE A 263 -10.49 14.46 -5.47
#